data_AF-A0A8E2JRV9-F1
#
_entry.id   AF-A0A8E2JRV9-F1
#
_cell.length_a   1.000
_cell.length_b   1.000
_cell.length_c   1.000
_cell.angle_alpha   90.00
_cell.angle_beta   90.00
_cell.angle_gamma   90.00
#
_symmetry.space_group_name_H-M   'P 1'
#
loop_
_entity.id
_entity.type
_entity.pdbx_description
1 polymer ?
#
loop_
_entity_poly.entity_id
_entity_poly.type
_entity_poly.pdbx_seq_one_letter_code
_entity_poly.pdbx_strand_id
1 'polypeptide(L)'
;MARSTSSLVNSTEHRKNINKKQLEFNPIIITAEGQRLIINEVIKRARYVAGRATTCWKAHREGDELQTLVVKDSWQFPERGEEGELLCEATEKRVVNVARYYHYETVRVGGLNDDIENVRRGLDIAKATNYKPESSMPPPSTTGRRISRQSRSSNIAGQKRSSDTPLPPPPSKRTCSSSSTKSGRRNAGPNRVHRRVIVRDYGKAIYKASSRVALLEGLAGCIEDISINNLIINQNERNPSWRSFLIDLDLAVKEQREEASGARGKTGTRAFMAIEVLLDEQYSFMHDLESFFWVLFWICIHHDGPGKERVVSEFDKWNYAKTEELAKLKLGTVAKKAFFLKTVTDHFTPYYHSLIPWVNRLRRVVFPMDKPWENNEDTTLFSRMRGILQAASVDPEVSGVQS
;
A
#
# COMPACT_ATOMS: atom_id res chain seq x y z
N MET A 1 -41.91 -56.28 16.33
CA MET A 1 -40.72 -55.85 17.10
C MET A 1 -39.46 -56.14 16.28
N ALA A 2 -38.40 -55.33 16.39
CA ALA A 2 -36.99 -55.58 15.98
C ALA A 2 -36.72 -56.00 14.51
N ARG A 3 -35.90 -55.27 13.71
CA ARG A 3 -34.41 -55.30 13.64
C ARG A 3 -33.86 -56.70 13.33
N SER A 4 -32.87 -56.96 12.47
CA SER A 4 -31.92 -56.18 11.63
C SER A 4 -31.29 -57.18 10.59
N THR A 5 -30.45 -56.88 9.58
CA THR A 5 -29.67 -55.71 9.10
C THR A 5 -29.32 -55.92 7.61
N SER A 6 -28.82 -54.93 6.86
CA SER A 6 -28.12 -55.18 5.58
C SER A 6 -27.14 -54.07 5.15
N SER A 7 -26.04 -54.50 4.52
CA SER A 7 -25.18 -53.78 3.56
C SER A 7 -24.65 -52.36 3.91
N LEU A 8 -23.48 -52.33 4.55
CA LEU A 8 -22.43 -51.35 4.23
C LEU A 8 -21.54 -51.96 3.12
N VAL A 9 -21.49 -51.32 1.94
CA VAL A 9 -20.38 -51.19 0.95
C VAL A 9 -21.04 -50.77 -0.37
N ASN A 10 -20.83 -49.51 -0.78
CA ASN A 10 -20.98 -48.88 -2.12
C ASN A 10 -21.53 -47.45 -2.02
N SER A 11 -20.68 -46.46 -1.73
CA SER A 11 -21.04 -45.02 -1.86
C SER A 11 -19.81 -44.10 -1.94
N THR A 12 -18.83 -44.41 -2.79
CA THR A 12 -17.58 -43.62 -2.88
C THR A 12 -17.26 -43.07 -4.28
N GLU A 13 -18.00 -43.46 -5.32
CA GLU A 13 -17.76 -42.98 -6.70
C GLU A 13 -18.70 -41.87 -7.18
N HIS A 14 -19.80 -41.58 -6.48
CA HIS A 14 -20.79 -40.58 -6.93
C HIS A 14 -20.53 -39.13 -6.48
N ARG A 15 -19.28 -38.79 -6.10
CA ARG A 15 -18.94 -37.46 -5.54
C ARG A 15 -17.81 -36.71 -6.28
N LYS A 16 -17.63 -37.00 -7.58
CA LYS A 16 -16.69 -36.29 -8.48
C LYS A 16 -17.34 -35.89 -9.82
N ASN A 17 -18.48 -35.19 -9.81
CA ASN A 17 -18.96 -34.45 -10.99
C ASN A 17 -20.06 -33.41 -10.68
N ILE A 18 -19.84 -32.53 -9.69
CA ILE A 18 -20.66 -31.32 -9.56
C ILE A 18 -20.04 -30.22 -10.43
N ASN A 19 -20.72 -29.97 -11.54
CA ASN A 19 -20.41 -29.03 -12.61
C ASN A 19 -19.62 -27.77 -12.21
N LYS A 20 -18.47 -27.62 -12.87
CA LYS A 20 -17.80 -26.33 -13.12
C LYS A 20 -18.56 -25.49 -14.18
N LYS A 21 -19.91 -25.49 -14.14
CA LYS A 21 -20.72 -24.63 -15.02
C LYS A 21 -21.04 -23.33 -14.31
N GLN A 22 -20.55 -22.25 -14.91
CA GLN A 22 -21.21 -20.94 -14.94
C GLN A 22 -21.79 -20.47 -13.59
N LEU A 23 -20.91 -19.91 -12.75
CA LEU A 23 -21.28 -18.66 -12.08
C LEU A 23 -21.40 -17.61 -13.18
N GLU A 24 -22.59 -17.46 -13.75
CA GLU A 24 -22.91 -16.35 -14.64
C GLU A 24 -22.64 -15.06 -13.87
N PHE A 25 -21.65 -14.30 -14.34
CA PHE A 25 -21.44 -12.94 -13.89
C PHE A 25 -22.64 -12.12 -14.37
N ASN A 26 -23.65 -11.98 -13.52
CA ASN A 26 -24.56 -10.85 -13.62
C ASN A 26 -23.69 -9.58 -13.55
N PRO A 27 -23.61 -8.77 -14.61
CA PRO A 27 -22.83 -7.55 -14.57
C PRO A 27 -23.44 -6.63 -13.52
N ILE A 28 -22.64 -6.27 -12.51
CA ILE A 28 -23.03 -5.22 -11.57
C ILE A 28 -23.01 -3.92 -12.37
N ILE A 29 -24.20 -3.40 -12.67
CA ILE A 29 -24.37 -2.13 -13.39
C ILE A 29 -24.27 -1.00 -12.37
N ILE A 30 -23.44 -0.01 -12.67
CA ILE A 30 -23.35 1.26 -11.94
C ILE A 30 -23.87 2.37 -12.86
N THR A 31 -24.59 3.35 -12.32
CA THR A 31 -24.95 4.57 -13.05
C THR A 31 -24.03 5.70 -12.63
N ALA A 32 -23.36 6.35 -13.59
CA ALA A 32 -22.47 7.49 -13.35
C ALA A 32 -22.58 8.49 -14.51
N GLU A 33 -22.68 9.79 -14.23
CA GLU A 33 -22.99 10.83 -15.24
C GLU A 33 -24.26 10.54 -16.10
N GLY A 34 -25.24 9.83 -15.54
CA GLY A 34 -26.43 9.36 -16.27
C GLY A 34 -26.16 8.22 -17.28
N GLN A 35 -24.92 7.73 -17.37
CA GLN A 35 -24.52 6.60 -18.20
C GLN A 35 -24.48 5.30 -17.38
N ARG A 36 -24.81 4.18 -18.02
CA ARG A 36 -24.69 2.84 -17.42
C ARG A 36 -23.27 2.31 -17.66
N LEU A 37 -22.63 1.88 -16.59
CA LEU A 37 -21.30 1.27 -16.59
C LEU A 37 -21.43 -0.21 -16.23
N ILE A 38 -20.83 -1.07 -17.04
CA ILE A 38 -20.84 -2.52 -16.86
C ILE A 38 -19.53 -2.91 -16.19
N ILE A 39 -19.60 -3.45 -14.96
CA ILE A 39 -18.42 -4.04 -14.29
C ILE A 39 -18.03 -5.35 -14.98
N ASN A 40 -16.79 -5.43 -15.46
CA ASN A 40 -16.20 -6.62 -16.06
C ASN A 40 -15.59 -7.55 -15.01
N GLU A 41 -14.67 -7.04 -14.19
CA GLU A 41 -13.83 -7.84 -13.30
C GLU A 41 -13.31 -7.05 -12.08
N VAL A 42 -12.91 -7.76 -11.03
CA VAL A 42 -12.27 -7.16 -9.84
C VAL A 42 -10.76 -7.06 -10.07
N ILE A 43 -10.23 -5.84 -10.13
CA ILE A 43 -8.78 -5.56 -10.26
C ILE A 43 -8.07 -5.82 -8.93
N LYS A 44 -8.63 -5.31 -7.82
CA LYS A 44 -8.02 -5.35 -6.48
C LYS A 44 -9.11 -5.36 -5.42
N ARG A 45 -8.92 -6.15 -4.35
CA ARG A 45 -9.79 -6.12 -3.17
C ARG A 45 -8.98 -6.20 -1.88
N ALA A 46 -9.04 -5.16 -1.06
CA ALA A 46 -8.32 -5.06 0.20
C ALA A 46 -8.97 -5.95 1.28
N ARG A 47 -8.36 -7.11 1.56
CA ARG A 47 -8.88 -8.10 2.54
C ARG A 47 -8.49 -7.75 3.98
N TYR A 48 -9.04 -6.66 4.51
CA TYR A 48 -8.82 -6.23 5.91
C TYR A 48 -10.10 -6.37 6.75
N VAL A 49 -9.97 -6.82 8.00
CA VAL A 49 -11.07 -6.86 8.98
C VAL A 49 -11.45 -5.44 9.44
N ALA A 50 -10.47 -4.54 9.56
CA ALA A 50 -10.66 -3.12 9.83
C ALA A 50 -9.74 -2.31 8.91
N GLY A 51 -10.31 -1.45 8.07
CA GLY A 51 -9.60 -0.69 7.06
C GLY A 51 -10.56 0.05 6.12
N ARG A 52 -10.06 0.60 5.01
CA ARG A 52 -10.88 1.31 4.00
C ARG A 52 -11.74 0.38 3.12
N ALA A 53 -11.59 -0.94 3.27
CA ALA A 53 -12.21 -1.98 2.44
C ALA A 53 -12.11 -1.73 0.91
N THR A 54 -11.06 -1.02 0.47
CA THR A 54 -10.89 -0.54 -0.90
C THR A 54 -11.02 -1.67 -1.90
N THR A 55 -11.96 -1.51 -2.84
CA THR A 55 -12.18 -2.44 -3.95
C THR A 55 -12.10 -1.66 -5.25
N CYS A 56 -11.36 -2.19 -6.23
CA CYS A 56 -11.21 -1.61 -7.55
C CYS A 56 -11.72 -2.60 -8.59
N TRP A 57 -12.51 -2.14 -9.55
CA TRP A 57 -13.03 -2.93 -10.66
C TRP A 57 -12.66 -2.31 -11.99
N LYS A 58 -12.53 -3.18 -12.99
CA LYS A 58 -12.52 -2.77 -14.39
C LYS A 58 -13.96 -2.71 -14.87
N ALA A 59 -14.31 -1.61 -15.52
CA ALA A 59 -15.63 -1.39 -16.11
C ALA A 59 -15.49 -0.81 -17.52
N HIS A 60 -16.61 -0.69 -18.23
CA HIS A 60 -16.73 0.04 -19.49
C HIS A 60 -18.12 0.68 -19.57
N ARG A 61 -18.35 1.58 -20.53
CA ARG A 61 -19.69 2.14 -20.78
C ARG A 61 -20.54 1.12 -21.53
N GLU A 62 -21.81 1.00 -21.16
CA GLU A 62 -22.76 0.20 -21.94
C GLU A 62 -22.83 0.74 -23.38
N GLY A 63 -22.48 -0.09 -24.37
CA GLY A 63 -22.37 0.30 -25.78
C GLY A 63 -20.97 0.75 -26.24
N ASP A 64 -19.99 0.91 -25.33
CA ASP A 64 -18.58 1.18 -25.66
C ASP A 64 -17.66 0.29 -24.81
N GLU A 65 -17.34 -0.89 -25.34
CA GLU A 65 -16.39 -1.84 -24.74
C GLU A 65 -14.91 -1.44 -24.93
N LEU A 66 -14.61 -0.46 -25.80
CA LEU A 66 -13.26 -0.01 -26.07
C LEU A 66 -12.77 0.94 -24.97
N GLN A 67 -13.66 1.81 -24.46
CA GLN A 67 -13.36 2.67 -23.31
C GLN A 67 -13.39 1.88 -21.99
N THR A 68 -12.23 1.35 -21.60
CA THR A 68 -12.01 0.85 -20.24
C THR A 68 -12.04 2.01 -19.23
N LEU A 69 -12.76 1.82 -18.13
CA LEU A 69 -12.79 2.66 -16.94
C LEU A 69 -12.34 1.86 -15.72
N VAL A 70 -11.87 2.56 -14.67
CA VAL A 70 -11.62 1.97 -13.36
C VAL A 70 -12.56 2.57 -12.34
N VAL A 71 -13.35 1.73 -11.67
CA VAL A 71 -14.17 2.12 -10.51
C VAL A 71 -13.39 1.77 -9.24
N LYS A 72 -13.29 2.71 -8.31
CA LYS A 72 -12.65 2.55 -6.99
C LYS A 72 -13.66 2.93 -5.91
N ASP A 73 -14.07 1.95 -5.11
CA ASP A 73 -14.91 2.15 -3.93
C ASP A 73 -14.06 2.06 -2.66
N SER A 74 -14.26 2.98 -1.71
CA SER A 74 -13.58 2.96 -0.42
C SER A 74 -14.35 3.64 0.70
N TRP A 75 -14.12 3.18 1.93
CA TRP A 75 -14.68 3.75 3.15
C TRP A 75 -13.73 4.78 3.74
N GLN A 76 -14.13 6.05 3.69
CA GLN A 76 -13.30 7.19 4.05
C GLN A 76 -13.86 7.95 5.25
N PHE A 77 -13.00 8.62 6.01
CA PHE A 77 -13.43 9.50 7.10
C PHE A 77 -14.04 10.79 6.53
N PRO A 78 -15.19 11.29 7.04
CA PRO A 78 -15.84 12.50 6.52
C PRO A 78 -14.95 13.75 6.53
N GLU A 79 -13.98 13.81 7.43
CA GLU A 79 -13.08 14.96 7.64
C GLU A 79 -11.92 15.03 6.64
N ARG A 80 -11.83 14.08 5.69
CA ARG A 80 -10.83 14.09 4.62
C ARG A 80 -11.41 14.73 3.36
N GLY A 81 -10.56 15.49 2.65
CA GLY A 81 -10.87 16.00 1.32
C GLY A 81 -11.09 14.87 0.33
N GLU A 82 -11.85 15.16 -0.73
CA GLU A 82 -12.33 14.13 -1.65
C GLU A 82 -11.31 13.86 -2.75
N GLU A 83 -10.83 12.62 -2.89
CA GLU A 83 -9.92 12.23 -3.99
C GLU A 83 -10.50 12.58 -5.37
N GLY A 84 -11.82 12.47 -5.53
CA GLY A 84 -12.53 12.83 -6.75
C GLY A 84 -12.35 14.30 -7.15
N GLU A 85 -12.35 15.22 -6.19
CA GLU A 85 -12.14 16.66 -6.43
C GLU A 85 -10.70 16.92 -6.89
N LEU A 86 -9.71 16.28 -6.24
CA LEU A 86 -8.29 16.42 -6.62
C LEU A 86 -8.02 15.90 -8.04
N LEU A 87 -8.63 14.77 -8.42
CA LEU A 87 -8.53 14.23 -9.77
C LEU A 87 -9.26 15.12 -10.79
N CYS A 88 -10.40 15.71 -10.42
CA CYS A 88 -11.14 16.66 -11.26
C CYS A 88 -10.27 17.90 -11.54
N GLU A 89 -9.75 18.53 -10.49
CA GLU A 89 -8.85 19.70 -10.57
C GLU A 89 -7.60 19.40 -11.43
N ALA A 90 -6.97 18.24 -11.25
CA ALA A 90 -5.82 17.82 -12.06
C ALA A 90 -6.19 17.61 -13.55
N THR A 91 -7.37 17.08 -13.82
CA THR A 91 -7.86 16.82 -15.19
C THR A 91 -8.22 18.11 -15.91
N GLU A 92 -8.89 19.05 -15.22
CA GLU A 92 -9.22 20.39 -15.71
C GLU A 92 -7.95 21.19 -16.04
N LYS A 93 -6.95 21.14 -15.15
CA LYS A 93 -5.62 21.74 -15.33
C LYS A 93 -4.75 21.03 -16.37
N ARG A 94 -5.23 19.93 -16.97
CA ARG A 94 -4.52 19.11 -17.96
C ARG A 94 -3.15 18.60 -17.47
N VAL A 95 -3.06 18.26 -16.18
CA VAL A 95 -1.87 17.65 -15.60
C VAL A 95 -1.61 16.30 -16.30
N VAL A 96 -0.39 16.11 -16.78
CA VAL A 96 0.05 14.87 -17.44
C VAL A 96 0.33 13.78 -16.39
N ASN A 97 0.32 12.51 -16.81
CA ASN A 97 0.66 11.36 -15.96
C ASN A 97 -0.14 11.23 -14.63
N VAL A 98 -1.26 11.93 -14.48
CA VAL A 98 -2.28 11.69 -13.45
C VAL A 98 -3.48 11.00 -14.09
N ALA A 99 -4.08 10.04 -13.39
CA ALA A 99 -5.30 9.38 -13.88
C ALA A 99 -6.42 10.40 -14.10
N ARG A 100 -6.98 10.44 -15.31
CA ARG A 100 -8.00 11.42 -15.68
C ARG A 100 -9.33 11.07 -15.02
N TYR A 101 -9.86 12.04 -14.31
CA TYR A 101 -11.17 12.02 -13.68
C TYR A 101 -12.28 11.67 -14.67
N TYR A 102 -13.12 10.68 -14.31
CA TYR A 102 -14.37 10.39 -15.01
C TYR A 102 -15.58 10.82 -14.18
N HIS A 103 -15.70 10.35 -12.93
CA HIS A 103 -16.82 10.67 -12.05
C HIS A 103 -16.44 10.45 -10.57
N TYR A 104 -17.07 11.15 -9.63
CA TYR A 104 -16.97 10.84 -8.20
C TYR A 104 -18.32 11.02 -7.51
N GLU A 105 -18.58 10.23 -6.48
CA GLU A 105 -19.79 10.33 -5.67
C GLU A 105 -19.57 9.87 -4.22
N THR A 106 -20.40 10.38 -3.29
CA THR A 106 -20.76 9.64 -2.09
C THR A 106 -21.87 8.66 -2.48
N VAL A 107 -21.61 7.36 -2.32
CA VAL A 107 -22.55 6.31 -2.66
C VAL A 107 -23.80 6.42 -1.77
N ARG A 108 -24.98 6.22 -2.34
CA ARG A 108 -26.26 6.26 -1.62
C ARG A 108 -27.02 4.95 -1.75
N VAL A 109 -27.59 4.49 -0.65
CA VAL A 109 -28.43 3.28 -0.56
C VAL A 109 -29.77 3.69 0.03
N GLY A 110 -30.87 3.43 -0.67
CA GLY A 110 -32.21 3.85 -0.23
C GLY A 110 -32.38 5.38 -0.13
N GLY A 111 -31.63 6.15 -0.93
CA GLY A 111 -31.64 7.63 -0.91
C GLY A 111 -30.80 8.27 0.19
N LEU A 112 -30.24 7.49 1.12
CA LEU A 112 -29.37 7.95 2.20
C LEU A 112 -27.90 7.66 1.86
N ASN A 113 -26.97 8.43 2.41
CA ASN A 113 -25.54 8.15 2.27
C ASN A 113 -25.21 6.76 2.84
N ASP A 114 -24.42 5.98 2.10
CA ASP A 114 -23.90 4.70 2.57
C ASP A 114 -22.73 4.98 3.53
N ASP A 115 -23.04 5.01 4.83
CA ASP A 115 -22.10 5.32 5.91
C ASP A 115 -22.25 4.33 7.08
N ILE A 116 -21.24 4.26 7.96
CA ILE A 116 -21.20 3.26 9.03
C ILE A 116 -22.37 3.43 10.02
N GLU A 117 -22.87 4.64 10.23
CA GLU A 117 -24.02 4.91 11.11
C GLU A 117 -25.32 4.38 10.49
N ASN A 118 -25.51 4.58 9.18
CA ASN A 118 -26.67 4.07 8.44
C ASN A 118 -26.64 2.55 8.27
N VAL A 119 -25.47 1.95 7.97
CA VAL A 119 -25.29 0.48 7.89
C VAL A 119 -25.54 -0.20 9.25
N ARG A 120 -25.24 0.49 10.36
CA ARG A 120 -25.47 -0.02 11.72
C ARG A 120 -26.80 0.41 12.33
N ARG A 121 -27.67 1.09 11.57
CA ARG A 121 -28.95 1.59 12.08
C ARG A 121 -29.79 0.42 12.63
N GLY A 122 -30.18 0.51 13.89
CA GLY A 122 -30.92 -0.55 14.61
C GLY A 122 -30.05 -1.61 15.31
N LEU A 123 -28.72 -1.57 15.16
CA LEU A 123 -27.81 -2.42 15.93
C LEU A 123 -27.44 -1.74 17.26
N ASP A 124 -27.89 -2.33 18.36
CA ASP A 124 -27.50 -1.91 19.71
C ASP A 124 -26.21 -2.62 20.14
N ILE A 125 -25.09 -1.91 20.03
CA ILE A 125 -23.75 -2.43 20.37
C ILE A 125 -23.65 -2.79 21.87
N ALA A 126 -24.43 -2.15 22.75
CA ALA A 126 -24.41 -2.43 24.18
C ALA A 126 -25.02 -3.81 24.53
N LYS A 127 -25.78 -4.43 23.61
CA LYS A 127 -26.29 -5.80 23.75
C LYS A 127 -25.32 -6.90 23.32
N ALA A 128 -24.14 -6.54 22.79
CA ALA A 128 -23.15 -7.53 22.39
C ALA A 128 -22.54 -8.23 23.61
N THR A 129 -22.46 -9.57 23.60
CA THR A 129 -21.92 -10.40 24.71
C THR A 129 -20.47 -10.09 25.09
N ASN A 130 -19.72 -9.45 24.17
CA ASN A 130 -18.33 -9.03 24.38
C ASN A 130 -18.19 -7.52 24.63
N TYR A 131 -19.29 -6.78 24.82
CA TYR A 131 -19.25 -5.34 25.08
C TYR A 131 -18.61 -5.07 26.45
N LYS A 132 -17.50 -4.33 26.44
CA LYS A 132 -16.89 -3.76 27.63
C LYS A 132 -17.07 -2.24 27.57
N PRO A 133 -17.74 -1.60 28.54
CA PRO A 133 -17.70 -0.16 28.67
C PRO A 133 -16.24 0.31 28.78
N GLU A 134 -15.89 1.41 28.12
CA GLU A 134 -14.60 2.03 28.35
C GLU A 134 -14.51 2.46 29.82
N SER A 135 -13.48 1.97 30.52
CA SER A 135 -13.22 2.38 31.90
C SER A 135 -12.84 3.86 31.89
N SER A 136 -13.68 4.68 32.52
CA SER A 136 -13.39 6.09 32.74
C SER A 136 -12.17 6.22 33.65
N MET A 137 -11.00 6.47 33.03
CA MET A 137 -9.79 6.83 33.77
C MET A 137 -10.07 8.04 34.67
N PRO A 138 -9.68 8.02 35.96
CA PRO A 138 -9.75 9.21 36.80
C PRO A 138 -8.90 10.34 36.20
N PRO A 139 -9.28 11.62 36.40
CA PRO A 139 -8.46 12.74 35.96
C PRO A 139 -7.08 12.70 36.65
N PRO A 140 -6.01 13.14 35.98
CA PRO A 140 -4.67 13.12 36.57
C PRO A 140 -4.61 14.09 37.75
N SER A 141 -4.37 13.56 38.96
CA SER A 141 -4.28 14.35 40.19
C SER A 141 -3.05 15.25 40.16
N THR A 142 -3.26 16.56 40.09
CA THR A 142 -2.22 17.58 40.27
C THR A 142 -1.78 17.67 41.73
N THR A 143 -0.83 16.82 42.13
CA THR A 143 -0.06 17.03 43.37
C THR A 143 1.32 16.41 43.24
N GLY A 144 2.35 17.26 43.14
CA GLY A 144 3.73 16.79 43.06
C GLY A 144 4.26 16.36 44.43
N ARG A 145 4.97 15.23 44.49
CA ARG A 145 5.97 15.00 45.53
C ARG A 145 7.16 14.20 44.99
N ARG A 146 8.33 14.60 45.47
CA ARG A 146 9.68 14.28 44.98
C ARG A 146 10.30 13.16 45.85
N ILE A 147 11.41 12.55 45.39
CA ILE A 147 12.41 11.78 46.21
C ILE A 147 11.92 10.36 46.63
N SER A 148 12.69 9.26 46.64
CA SER A 148 14.13 8.97 46.38
C SER A 148 14.33 7.60 45.69
N ARG A 149 15.51 7.39 45.09
CA ARG A 149 16.10 6.04 44.89
C ARG A 149 16.41 5.37 46.25
N GLN A 150 16.26 4.05 46.35
CA GLN A 150 17.18 3.23 47.14
C GLN A 150 17.26 1.80 46.60
N SER A 151 18.49 1.35 46.37
CA SER A 151 18.84 0.01 45.88
C SER A 151 19.17 -0.93 47.04
N ARG A 152 18.67 -2.16 47.01
CA ARG A 152 19.30 -3.30 47.69
C ARG A 152 19.22 -4.56 46.85
N SER A 153 20.34 -5.27 46.78
CA SER A 153 20.54 -6.54 46.08
C SER A 153 20.90 -7.63 47.08
N SER A 154 20.48 -8.86 46.81
CA SER A 154 21.15 -10.07 47.34
C SER A 154 20.79 -11.28 46.47
N ASN A 155 21.80 -12.09 46.14
CA ASN A 155 21.68 -13.36 45.42
C ASN A 155 21.72 -14.52 46.43
N ILE A 156 20.88 -15.55 46.28
CA ILE A 156 21.19 -16.95 46.62
C ILE A 156 20.55 -17.86 45.56
N ALA A 157 21.20 -18.98 45.22
CA ALA A 157 20.86 -19.81 44.07
C ALA A 157 20.09 -21.11 44.40
N GLY A 158 19.22 -21.52 43.48
CA GLY A 158 19.08 -22.91 43.03
C GLY A 158 18.25 -23.91 43.84
N GLN A 159 17.05 -24.25 43.34
CA GLN A 159 16.68 -25.65 43.07
C GLN A 159 15.44 -25.78 42.16
N LYS A 160 15.36 -26.88 41.39
CA LYS A 160 14.21 -27.23 40.55
C LYS A 160 13.04 -27.71 41.41
N ARG A 161 11.82 -27.27 41.12
CA ARG A 161 10.59 -28.09 41.24
C ARG A 161 9.55 -27.64 40.21
N SER A 162 8.83 -28.63 39.68
CA SER A 162 7.73 -28.44 38.73
C SER A 162 6.43 -28.16 39.48
N SER A 163 5.62 -27.24 38.98
CA SER A 163 4.21 -27.10 39.38
C SER A 163 3.44 -26.32 38.31
N ASP A 164 2.33 -26.88 37.84
CA ASP A 164 1.44 -26.25 36.88
C ASP A 164 0.80 -24.97 37.45
N THR A 165 0.98 -23.86 36.74
CA THR A 165 0.18 -22.65 36.92
C THR A 165 -0.14 -22.08 35.53
N PRO A 166 -1.41 -21.77 35.19
CA PRO A 166 -1.73 -21.20 33.90
C PRO A 166 -1.00 -19.88 33.67
N LEU A 167 -0.13 -19.82 32.66
CA LEU A 167 0.49 -18.57 32.23
C LEU A 167 -0.60 -17.58 31.82
N PRO A 168 -0.55 -16.31 32.27
CA PRO A 168 -1.46 -15.30 31.77
C PRO A 168 -1.25 -15.15 30.25
N PRO A 169 -2.32 -14.96 29.46
CA PRO A 169 -2.19 -14.84 28.01
C PRO A 169 -1.30 -13.64 27.65
N PRO A 170 -0.52 -13.73 26.55
CA PRO A 170 0.31 -12.61 26.11
C PRO A 170 -0.56 -11.37 25.84
N PRO A 171 -0.06 -10.15 26.11
CA PRO A 171 -0.84 -8.92 25.97
C PRO A 171 -1.41 -8.82 24.55
N SER A 172 -2.74 -8.83 24.48
CA SER A 172 -3.46 -8.97 23.23
C SER A 172 -3.22 -7.79 22.30
N LYS A 173 -2.64 -8.09 21.12
CA LYS A 173 -2.78 -7.38 19.84
C LYS A 173 -3.17 -5.89 19.93
N ARG A 174 -2.17 -5.01 19.78
CA ARG A 174 -2.26 -3.60 19.36
C ARG A 174 -3.44 -2.82 19.96
N THR A 175 -3.14 -1.96 20.93
CA THR A 175 -3.95 -0.75 21.17
C THR A 175 -4.17 -0.05 19.82
N CYS A 176 -5.43 0.03 19.39
CA CYS A 176 -5.80 0.76 18.19
C CYS A 176 -5.33 2.21 18.33
N SER A 177 -4.77 2.78 17.28
CA SER A 177 -4.45 4.21 17.23
C SER A 177 -5.75 5.01 17.14
N SER A 178 -6.42 5.21 18.28
CA SER A 178 -7.43 6.24 18.43
C SER A 178 -6.74 7.61 18.42
N SER A 179 -7.16 8.48 17.50
CA SER A 179 -6.83 9.89 17.59
C SER A 179 -7.50 10.47 18.82
N SER A 180 -6.72 10.80 19.85
CA SER A 180 -7.21 11.43 21.07
C SER A 180 -7.54 12.90 20.82
N THR A 181 -8.66 13.14 20.13
CA THR A 181 -9.18 14.49 19.84
C THR A 181 -10.65 14.59 20.20
N LYS A 182 -10.93 15.52 21.11
CA LYS A 182 -12.25 16.01 21.55
C LYS A 182 -13.09 15.03 22.39
N SER A 183 -12.97 15.21 23.70
CA SER A 183 -14.05 14.98 24.66
C SER A 183 -15.36 15.61 24.16
N GLY A 184 -16.45 14.84 24.04
CA GLY A 184 -17.78 15.44 23.81
C GLY A 184 -18.70 14.79 22.78
N ARG A 185 -18.63 13.49 22.50
CA ARG A 185 -19.78 12.73 21.95
C ARG A 185 -19.80 11.30 22.49
N ARG A 186 -20.97 10.83 22.91
CA ARG A 186 -21.16 9.51 23.54
C ARG A 186 -21.15 8.40 22.49
N ASN A 187 -20.40 7.34 22.78
CA ASN A 187 -20.56 5.94 22.30
C ASN A 187 -20.56 5.62 20.79
N ALA A 188 -20.31 6.56 19.89
CA ALA A 188 -20.09 6.27 18.47
C ALA A 188 -18.59 6.25 18.13
N GLY A 189 -18.08 5.11 17.65
CA GLY A 189 -16.76 5.07 16.99
C GLY A 189 -16.77 5.92 15.70
N PRO A 190 -15.61 6.37 15.21
CA PRO A 190 -15.56 7.36 14.14
C PRO A 190 -16.23 6.84 12.86
N ASN A 191 -17.18 7.61 12.34
CA ASN A 191 -17.96 7.27 11.16
C ASN A 191 -17.06 7.22 9.91
N ARG A 192 -17.48 6.47 8.89
CA ARG A 192 -16.92 6.50 7.55
C ARG A 192 -18.02 6.46 6.51
N VAL A 193 -17.82 7.23 5.45
CA VAL A 193 -18.70 7.33 4.29
C VAL A 193 -18.11 6.52 3.15
N HIS A 194 -18.95 5.82 2.42
CA HIS A 194 -18.60 5.11 1.20
C HIS A 194 -18.44 6.10 0.04
N ARG A 195 -17.21 6.28 -0.42
CA ARG A 195 -16.84 7.10 -1.57
C ARG A 195 -16.56 6.22 -2.78
N ARG A 196 -17.05 6.64 -3.94
CA ARG A 196 -16.70 6.08 -5.24
C ARG A 196 -15.97 7.12 -6.07
N VAL A 197 -14.88 6.69 -6.70
CA VAL A 197 -14.13 7.45 -7.70
C VAL A 197 -14.02 6.59 -8.95
N ILE A 198 -14.24 7.20 -10.11
CA ILE A 198 -14.13 6.56 -11.43
C ILE A 198 -13.12 7.36 -12.24
N VAL A 199 -12.18 6.66 -12.88
CA VAL A 199 -11.14 7.25 -13.75
C VAL A 199 -11.13 6.60 -15.13
N ARG A 200 -10.66 7.37 -16.12
CA ARG A 200 -10.55 6.92 -17.53
C ARG A 200 -9.30 6.08 -17.81
N ASP A 201 -8.29 6.18 -16.95
CA ASP A 201 -6.99 5.56 -17.19
C ASP A 201 -6.87 4.20 -16.49
N TYR A 202 -6.47 3.19 -17.26
CA TYR A 202 -6.21 1.83 -16.79
C TYR A 202 -4.83 1.35 -17.22
N GLY A 203 -4.14 0.66 -16.32
CA GLY A 203 -2.86 0.03 -16.59
C GLY A 203 -2.53 -1.06 -15.57
N LYS A 204 -1.30 -1.58 -15.65
CA LYS A 204 -0.78 -2.62 -14.74
C LYS A 204 0.13 -1.97 -13.70
N ALA A 205 0.19 -2.52 -12.49
CA ALA A 205 1.18 -2.11 -11.51
C ALA A 205 2.61 -2.35 -12.04
N ILE A 206 3.55 -1.45 -11.74
CA ILE A 206 4.87 -1.40 -12.38
C ILE A 206 5.70 -2.71 -12.28
N TYR A 207 5.57 -3.45 -11.17
CA TYR A 207 6.21 -4.77 -10.99
C TYR A 207 5.65 -5.88 -11.91
N LYS A 208 4.56 -5.61 -12.64
CA LYS A 208 3.98 -6.49 -13.67
C LYS A 208 4.39 -6.08 -15.09
N ALA A 209 5.44 -5.27 -15.26
CA ALA A 209 5.99 -4.92 -16.55
C ALA A 209 6.33 -6.17 -17.38
N SER A 210 5.96 -6.19 -18.66
CA SER A 210 6.26 -7.28 -19.58
C SER A 210 7.76 -7.46 -19.89
N SER A 211 8.57 -6.41 -19.79
CA SER A 211 10.00 -6.42 -20.09
C SER A 211 10.81 -5.53 -19.14
N ARG A 212 12.13 -5.72 -19.10
CA ARG A 212 13.07 -4.84 -18.39
C ARG A 212 13.01 -3.40 -18.93
N VAL A 213 12.96 -3.25 -20.25
CA VAL A 213 12.83 -1.96 -20.95
C VAL A 213 11.58 -1.22 -20.46
N ALA A 214 10.42 -1.88 -20.50
CA ALA A 214 9.16 -1.25 -20.13
C ALA A 214 8.99 -1.01 -18.60
N LEU A 215 9.81 -1.67 -17.76
CA LEU A 215 9.98 -1.31 -16.35
C LEU A 215 10.77 0.01 -16.22
N LEU A 216 11.88 0.14 -16.95
CA LEU A 216 12.75 1.32 -16.91
C LEU A 216 12.07 2.56 -17.51
N GLU A 217 11.38 2.41 -18.64
CA GLU A 217 10.57 3.48 -19.25
C GLU A 217 9.43 3.91 -18.32
N GLY A 218 8.76 2.94 -17.69
CA GLY A 218 7.74 3.21 -16.67
C GLY A 218 8.27 4.00 -15.48
N LEU A 219 9.44 3.62 -14.94
CA LEU A 219 10.11 4.36 -13.87
C LEU A 219 10.54 5.76 -14.31
N ALA A 220 11.08 5.90 -15.53
CA ALA A 220 11.51 7.19 -16.06
C ALA A 220 10.34 8.17 -16.24
N GLY A 221 9.20 7.69 -16.75
CA GLY A 221 7.97 8.48 -16.88
C GLY A 221 7.28 8.76 -15.54
N CYS A 222 7.39 7.87 -14.54
CA CYS A 222 6.90 8.13 -13.19
C CYS A 222 7.77 9.13 -12.41
N ILE A 223 9.06 9.26 -12.72
CA ILE A 223 9.92 10.27 -12.10
C ILE A 223 9.53 11.68 -12.53
N GLU A 224 8.95 11.86 -13.74
CA GLU A 224 8.51 13.15 -14.27
C GLU A 224 7.45 13.83 -13.38
N ASP A 225 6.57 13.05 -12.76
CA ASP A 225 5.52 13.54 -11.86
C ASP A 225 5.65 12.85 -10.50
N ILE A 226 6.37 13.52 -9.60
CA ILE A 226 6.89 12.97 -8.34
C ILE A 226 5.75 12.50 -7.41
N SER A 227 5.47 11.21 -7.42
CA SER A 227 4.72 10.51 -6.37
C SER A 227 4.97 9.00 -6.42
N ILE A 228 5.40 8.43 -5.29
CA ILE A 228 5.76 7.00 -5.18
C ILE A 228 4.53 6.09 -5.11
N ASN A 229 3.41 6.64 -4.64
CA ASN A 229 2.28 5.83 -4.20
C ASN A 229 1.38 5.48 -5.38
N ASN A 230 1.55 4.23 -5.85
CA ASN A 230 0.80 3.56 -6.92
C ASN A 230 1.21 3.93 -8.36
N LEU A 231 2.47 3.61 -8.69
CA LEU A 231 2.97 3.62 -10.06
C LEU A 231 2.23 2.60 -10.95
N ILE A 232 1.44 3.08 -11.90
CA ILE A 232 0.76 2.29 -12.93
C ILE A 232 1.41 2.55 -14.29
N ILE A 233 1.58 1.49 -15.07
CA ILE A 233 2.11 1.54 -16.45
C ILE A 233 1.09 1.02 -17.46
N ASN A 234 0.93 1.73 -18.57
CA ASN A 234 0.19 1.29 -19.74
C ASN A 234 1.17 0.86 -20.84
N GLN A 235 1.13 -0.43 -21.18
CA GLN A 235 1.96 -1.03 -22.24
C GLN A 235 1.14 -1.37 -23.49
N ASN A 236 -0.15 -1.03 -23.52
CA ASN A 236 -1.01 -1.27 -24.67
C ASN A 236 -1.10 0.01 -25.50
N GLU A 237 -0.49 0.02 -26.68
CA GLU A 237 -0.51 1.17 -27.60
C GLU A 237 -1.91 1.52 -28.09
N ARG A 238 -2.86 0.56 -28.05
CA ARG A 238 -4.28 0.79 -28.38
C ARG A 238 -5.09 1.34 -27.22
N ASN A 239 -4.54 1.39 -26.01
CA ASN A 239 -5.21 1.96 -24.84
C ASN A 239 -4.84 3.45 -24.75
N PRO A 240 -5.81 4.38 -24.80
CA PRO A 240 -5.57 5.82 -24.77
C PRO A 240 -5.14 6.36 -23.39
N SER A 241 -4.73 5.49 -22.47
CA SER A 241 -4.19 5.86 -21.15
C SER A 241 -2.72 6.27 -21.23
N TRP A 242 -2.27 7.15 -20.34
CA TRP A 242 -0.86 7.53 -20.21
C TRP A 242 0.07 6.30 -20.07
N ARG A 243 1.26 6.33 -20.69
CA ARG A 243 2.26 5.24 -20.60
C ARG A 243 2.66 4.91 -19.17
N SER A 244 2.69 5.91 -18.30
CA SER A 244 2.87 5.81 -16.86
C SER A 244 1.98 6.85 -16.18
N PHE A 245 1.32 6.49 -15.08
CA PHE A 245 0.52 7.44 -14.31
C PHE A 245 0.32 7.07 -12.84
N LEU A 246 -0.07 8.09 -12.08
CA LEU A 246 -0.39 8.05 -10.65
C LEU A 246 -1.87 7.74 -10.40
N ILE A 247 -2.14 6.99 -9.31
CA ILE A 247 -3.50 6.76 -8.75
C ILE A 247 -3.47 6.87 -7.21
N ASP A 248 -4.63 6.93 -6.55
CA ASP A 248 -4.77 6.99 -5.07
C ASP A 248 -4.31 8.33 -4.46
N LEU A 249 -4.94 9.44 -4.87
CA LEU A 249 -4.66 10.78 -4.31
C LEU A 249 -5.26 11.02 -2.90
N ASP A 250 -5.79 9.97 -2.25
CA ASP A 250 -6.39 9.97 -0.91
C ASP A 250 -5.47 10.45 0.25
N LEU A 251 -4.19 10.65 -0.04
CA LEU A 251 -3.15 11.17 0.88
C LEU A 251 -2.44 12.42 0.34
N ALA A 252 -2.79 12.91 -0.85
CA ALA A 252 -2.17 14.10 -1.42
C ALA A 252 -2.50 15.33 -0.57
N VAL A 253 -1.51 16.21 -0.40
CA VAL A 253 -1.65 17.48 0.31
C VAL A 253 -1.32 18.62 -0.65
N LYS A 254 -2.05 19.74 -0.54
CA LYS A 254 -1.72 20.96 -1.29
C LYS A 254 -0.49 21.61 -0.65
N GLU A 255 0.47 22.00 -1.47
CA GLU A 255 1.78 22.56 -1.08
C GLU A 255 1.64 23.82 -0.20
N GLN A 256 0.64 24.66 -0.48
CA GLN A 256 0.31 25.85 0.31
C GLN A 256 -0.52 25.50 1.56
N ARG A 257 0.11 24.90 2.59
CA ARG A 257 -0.55 24.67 3.88
C ARG A 257 0.37 24.95 5.07
N GLU A 258 -0.06 25.84 5.95
CA GLU A 258 0.66 26.24 7.17
C GLU A 258 0.63 25.19 8.30
N GLU A 259 -0.16 24.12 8.16
CA GLU A 259 -0.32 23.07 9.18
C GLU A 259 -0.20 21.65 8.61
N ALA A 260 0.56 20.81 9.31
CA ALA A 260 0.75 19.40 8.98
C ALA A 260 -0.56 18.59 9.04
N SER A 261 -0.72 17.63 8.13
CA SER A 261 -1.86 16.71 8.20
C SER A 261 -1.84 15.93 9.53
N GLY A 262 -2.96 15.94 10.28
CA GLY A 262 -3.04 15.44 11.66
C GLY A 262 -2.82 13.93 11.87
N ALA A 263 -2.30 13.22 10.88
CA ALA A 263 -1.88 11.82 10.99
C ALA A 263 -0.53 11.72 11.69
N ARG A 264 -0.53 11.58 13.03
CA ARG A 264 0.69 11.27 13.82
C ARG A 264 1.17 9.82 13.60
N GLY A 265 1.61 9.52 12.39
CA GLY A 265 2.22 8.23 12.02
C GLY A 265 2.66 8.22 10.56
N LYS A 266 3.92 7.79 10.32
CA LYS A 266 4.50 7.65 8.97
C LYS A 266 3.64 6.69 8.14
N THR A 267 2.99 7.20 7.08
CA THR A 267 2.15 6.41 6.17
C THR A 267 2.88 6.11 4.86
N GLY A 268 2.73 4.89 4.36
CA GLY A 268 3.47 4.38 3.20
C GLY A 268 3.99 2.96 3.40
N THR A 269 4.48 2.32 2.34
CA THR A 269 5.13 1.01 2.44
C THR A 269 6.53 1.18 3.02
N ARG A 270 6.77 0.66 4.24
CA ARG A 270 8.01 0.91 5.02
C ARG A 270 9.28 0.62 4.24
N ALA A 271 9.31 -0.47 3.47
CA ALA A 271 10.44 -0.85 2.63
C ALA A 271 10.87 0.23 1.61
N PHE A 272 9.95 1.09 1.16
CA PHE A 272 10.23 2.12 0.16
C PHE A 272 10.59 3.48 0.76
N MET A 273 10.15 3.78 2.00
CA MET A 273 10.45 5.06 2.70
C MET A 273 11.95 5.38 2.70
N ALA A 274 12.30 6.62 2.36
CA ALA A 274 13.67 7.14 2.38
C ALA A 274 14.33 7.07 3.77
N ILE A 275 15.68 7.01 3.81
CA ILE A 275 16.45 6.85 5.06
C ILE A 275 16.17 8.00 6.05
N GLU A 276 16.15 9.23 5.59
CA GLU A 276 15.93 10.43 6.42
C GLU A 276 14.48 10.54 6.91
N VAL A 277 13.49 10.23 6.06
CA VAL A 277 12.08 10.07 6.47
C VAL A 277 11.93 9.00 7.55
N LEU A 278 12.73 7.92 7.52
CA LEU A 278 12.75 6.91 8.58
C LEU A 278 13.36 7.45 9.90
N LEU A 279 14.25 8.45 9.83
CA LEU A 279 14.91 9.09 10.98
C LEU A 279 14.17 10.33 11.55
N ASP A 280 12.97 10.65 11.03
CA ASP A 280 12.12 11.78 11.45
C ASP A 280 12.61 13.17 10.98
N GLU A 281 13.40 13.21 9.90
CA GLU A 281 13.72 14.46 9.19
C GLU A 281 12.53 15.01 8.38
N GLN A 282 12.64 16.28 7.97
CA GLN A 282 11.64 16.93 7.13
C GLN A 282 11.61 16.36 5.70
N TYR A 283 10.41 16.21 5.16
CA TYR A 283 10.20 15.62 3.84
C TYR A 283 10.36 16.65 2.71
N SER A 284 11.20 16.27 1.74
CA SER A 284 11.44 16.95 0.46
C SER A 284 11.31 15.96 -0.72
N PHE A 285 11.17 16.47 -1.94
CA PHE A 285 11.04 15.68 -3.18
C PHE A 285 12.19 14.67 -3.42
N MET A 286 13.36 14.90 -2.82
CA MET A 286 14.52 14.00 -2.98
C MET A 286 14.31 12.65 -2.30
N HIS A 287 13.50 12.61 -1.24
CA HIS A 287 13.08 11.37 -0.60
C HIS A 287 12.19 10.52 -1.52
N ASP A 288 11.47 11.15 -2.45
CA ASP A 288 10.70 10.42 -3.45
C ASP A 288 11.62 9.74 -4.46
N LEU A 289 12.64 10.46 -4.91
CA LEU A 289 13.70 9.95 -5.77
C LEU A 289 14.49 8.80 -5.09
N GLU A 290 14.76 8.90 -3.78
CA GLU A 290 15.31 7.77 -3.00
C GLU A 290 14.36 6.56 -2.97
N SER A 291 13.06 6.81 -2.81
CA SER A 291 12.05 5.76 -2.77
C SER A 291 11.87 5.06 -4.13
N PHE A 292 12.00 5.78 -5.26
CA PHE A 292 12.07 5.19 -6.60
C PHE A 292 13.24 4.21 -6.74
N PHE A 293 14.41 4.56 -6.21
CA PHE A 293 15.55 3.65 -6.15
C PHE A 293 15.23 2.38 -5.34
N TRP A 294 14.59 2.52 -4.18
CA TRP A 294 14.19 1.36 -3.36
C TRP A 294 13.12 0.49 -4.02
N VAL A 295 12.19 1.06 -4.79
CA VAL A 295 11.20 0.30 -5.57
C VAL A 295 11.90 -0.53 -6.66
N LEU A 296 12.84 0.05 -7.42
CA LEU A 296 13.60 -0.71 -8.42
C LEU A 296 14.46 -1.80 -7.78
N PHE A 297 15.19 -1.47 -6.71
CA PHE A 297 15.98 -2.43 -5.93
C PHE A 297 15.12 -3.61 -5.42
N TRP A 298 13.92 -3.32 -4.90
CA TRP A 298 12.97 -4.34 -4.47
C TRP A 298 12.50 -5.23 -5.62
N ILE A 299 12.14 -4.63 -6.76
CA ILE A 299 11.67 -5.38 -7.94
C ILE A 299 12.74 -6.35 -8.43
N CYS A 300 13.99 -5.90 -8.53
CA CYS A 300 15.13 -6.71 -8.95
C CYS A 300 15.39 -7.92 -8.03
N ILE A 301 15.04 -7.81 -6.74
CA ILE A 301 15.18 -8.90 -5.76
C ILE A 301 13.97 -9.82 -5.78
N HIS A 302 12.75 -9.27 -5.75
CA HIS A 302 11.53 -10.03 -5.49
C HIS A 302 10.83 -10.58 -6.74
N HIS A 303 11.26 -10.25 -7.96
CA HIS A 303 10.65 -10.76 -9.19
C HIS A 303 11.68 -11.35 -10.16
N ASP A 304 11.42 -12.52 -10.73
CA ASP A 304 12.19 -13.14 -11.81
C ASP A 304 11.50 -12.92 -13.17
N GLY A 305 11.08 -11.67 -13.40
CA GLY A 305 10.30 -11.27 -14.57
C GLY A 305 8.78 -11.35 -14.40
N PRO A 306 8.01 -11.22 -15.50
CA PRO A 306 6.57 -10.96 -15.46
C PRO A 306 5.79 -12.08 -14.75
N GLY A 307 5.11 -11.75 -13.65
CA GLY A 307 4.28 -12.70 -12.90
C GLY A 307 5.03 -13.75 -12.06
N LYS A 308 6.37 -13.72 -12.05
CA LYS A 308 7.22 -14.62 -11.26
C LYS A 308 7.70 -13.93 -10.00
N GLU A 309 6.88 -13.90 -8.96
CA GLU A 309 7.22 -13.33 -7.65
C GLU A 309 7.92 -14.35 -6.75
N ARG A 310 8.88 -13.89 -5.93
CA ARG A 310 9.51 -14.64 -4.85
C ARG A 310 9.67 -13.75 -3.61
N VAL A 311 9.73 -14.37 -2.43
CA VAL A 311 9.97 -13.67 -1.17
C VAL A 311 11.39 -13.97 -0.68
N VAL A 312 12.25 -12.96 -0.69
CA VAL A 312 13.57 -13.01 -0.02
C VAL A 312 13.40 -12.47 1.39
N SER A 313 13.49 -13.35 2.39
CA SER A 313 13.19 -13.03 3.81
C SER A 313 14.05 -11.90 4.38
N GLU A 314 15.30 -11.76 3.91
CA GLU A 314 16.21 -10.70 4.33
C GLU A 314 15.68 -9.29 3.98
N PHE A 315 14.95 -9.15 2.88
CA PHE A 315 14.37 -7.88 2.43
C PHE A 315 12.90 -7.76 2.82
N ASP A 316 12.14 -8.87 2.85
CA ASP A 316 10.75 -8.84 3.32
C ASP A 316 10.61 -8.33 4.77
N LYS A 317 11.61 -8.60 5.64
CA LYS A 317 11.66 -8.05 7.00
C LYS A 317 11.59 -6.50 7.03
N TRP A 318 11.95 -5.79 5.95
CA TRP A 318 11.89 -4.33 5.86
C TRP A 318 10.44 -3.81 5.95
N ASN A 319 9.45 -4.62 5.58
CA ASN A 319 8.03 -4.29 5.77
C ASN A 319 7.61 -4.24 7.25
N TYR A 320 8.41 -4.83 8.16
CA TYR A 320 8.05 -5.07 9.55
C TYR A 320 9.07 -4.51 10.57
N ALA A 321 10.31 -4.27 10.15
CA ALA A 321 11.40 -3.73 10.97
C ALA A 321 11.05 -2.37 11.61
N LYS A 322 11.64 -2.08 12.77
CA LYS A 322 11.50 -0.77 13.44
C LYS A 322 12.11 0.32 12.58
N THR A 323 11.68 1.56 12.77
CA THR A 323 11.98 2.65 11.81
C THR A 323 13.48 2.98 11.79
N GLU A 324 14.08 3.13 12.97
CA GLU A 324 15.52 3.31 13.17
C GLU A 324 16.35 2.10 12.71
N GLU A 325 15.85 0.87 12.93
CA GLU A 325 16.48 -0.38 12.49
C GLU A 325 16.52 -0.46 10.96
N LEU A 326 15.41 -0.12 10.29
CA LEU A 326 15.31 -0.09 8.84
C LEU A 326 16.23 0.98 8.22
N ALA A 327 16.30 2.17 8.82
CA ALA A 327 17.25 3.21 8.40
C ALA A 327 18.70 2.70 8.45
N LYS A 328 19.09 2.02 9.53
CA LYS A 328 20.44 1.42 9.68
C LYS A 328 20.70 0.30 8.66
N LEU A 329 19.73 -0.56 8.39
CA LEU A 329 19.83 -1.62 7.37
C LEU A 329 20.02 -1.03 5.96
N LYS A 330 19.21 -0.04 5.60
CA LYS A 330 19.31 0.69 4.32
C LYS A 330 20.66 1.38 4.17
N LEU A 331 21.07 2.15 5.18
CA LEU A 331 22.35 2.84 5.21
C LEU A 331 23.52 1.85 5.04
N GLY A 332 23.54 0.75 5.82
CA GLY A 332 24.56 -0.29 5.70
C GLY A 332 24.61 -0.96 4.31
N THR A 333 23.48 -1.02 3.61
CA THR A 333 23.38 -1.56 2.23
C THR A 333 24.04 -0.63 1.20
N VAL A 334 23.92 0.70 1.34
CA VAL A 334 24.41 1.67 0.35
C VAL A 334 25.74 2.34 0.70
N ALA A 335 26.16 2.30 1.97
CA ALA A 335 27.31 3.05 2.51
C ALA A 335 28.70 2.64 1.99
N LYS A 336 28.81 1.49 1.30
CA LYS A 336 30.03 1.12 0.56
C LYS A 336 29.67 0.41 -0.73
N LYS A 337 30.17 0.91 -1.87
CA LYS A 337 30.09 0.25 -3.18
C LYS A 337 30.35 -1.26 -3.16
N ALA A 338 31.35 -1.74 -2.40
CA ALA A 338 31.70 -3.16 -2.36
C ALA A 338 30.61 -4.03 -1.71
N PHE A 339 30.04 -3.59 -0.58
CA PHE A 339 28.92 -4.30 0.05
C PHE A 339 27.67 -4.22 -0.83
N PHE A 340 27.37 -3.03 -1.38
CA PHE A 340 26.24 -2.88 -2.29
C PHE A 340 26.30 -3.84 -3.49
N LEU A 341 27.45 -3.88 -4.18
CA LEU A 341 27.64 -4.76 -5.34
C LEU A 341 27.54 -6.24 -4.96
N LYS A 342 28.08 -6.65 -3.82
CA LYS A 342 27.89 -8.02 -3.30
C LYS A 342 26.41 -8.30 -3.08
N THR A 343 25.71 -7.42 -2.36
CA THR A 343 24.28 -7.58 -2.06
C THR A 343 23.42 -7.73 -3.32
N VAL A 344 23.60 -6.87 -4.33
CA VAL A 344 22.80 -6.98 -5.57
C VAL A 344 23.22 -8.17 -6.43
N THR A 345 24.47 -8.60 -6.41
CA THR A 345 24.93 -9.79 -7.16
C THR A 345 24.41 -11.08 -6.53
N ASP A 346 24.38 -11.16 -5.20
CA ASP A 346 23.85 -12.32 -4.48
C ASP A 346 22.32 -12.42 -4.52
N HIS A 347 21.61 -11.27 -4.63
CA HIS A 347 20.16 -11.20 -4.41
C HIS A 347 19.33 -10.70 -5.58
N PHE A 348 19.88 -10.15 -6.66
CA PHE A 348 19.05 -9.90 -7.84
C PHE A 348 18.65 -11.24 -8.48
N THR A 349 17.50 -11.28 -9.13
CA THR A 349 17.11 -12.46 -9.91
C THR A 349 17.90 -12.54 -11.21
N PRO A 350 18.10 -13.75 -11.78
CA PRO A 350 18.77 -13.91 -13.06
C PRO A 350 18.19 -13.01 -14.16
N TYR A 351 16.86 -12.83 -14.18
CA TYR A 351 16.19 -11.92 -15.10
C TYR A 351 16.66 -10.45 -14.99
N TYR A 352 17.00 -9.96 -13.79
CA TYR A 352 17.41 -8.57 -13.56
C TYR A 352 18.93 -8.36 -13.37
N HIS A 353 19.77 -9.38 -13.54
CA HIS A 353 21.23 -9.25 -13.43
C HIS A 353 21.82 -8.17 -14.36
N SER A 354 21.29 -8.00 -15.58
CA SER A 354 21.74 -6.95 -16.51
C SER A 354 21.53 -5.52 -15.98
N LEU A 355 20.67 -5.34 -14.97
CA LEU A 355 20.45 -4.03 -14.34
C LEU A 355 21.47 -3.71 -13.24
N ILE A 356 22.32 -4.64 -12.79
CA ILE A 356 23.30 -4.41 -11.72
C ILE A 356 24.20 -3.16 -11.99
N PRO A 357 24.78 -2.97 -13.19
CA PRO A 357 25.57 -1.78 -13.49
C PRO A 357 24.75 -0.49 -13.42
N TRP A 358 23.49 -0.55 -13.83
CA TRP A 358 22.55 0.58 -13.90
C TRP A 358 22.00 0.98 -12.53
N VAL A 359 21.62 0.02 -11.69
CA VAL A 359 21.22 0.30 -10.29
C VAL A 359 22.42 0.85 -9.49
N ASN A 360 23.65 0.40 -9.73
CA ASN A 360 24.84 1.02 -9.12
C ASN A 360 25.20 2.41 -9.73
N ARG A 361 24.75 2.74 -10.95
CA ARG A 361 24.78 4.13 -11.46
C ARG A 361 23.76 4.98 -10.69
N LEU A 362 22.52 4.51 -10.54
CA LEU A 362 21.47 5.20 -9.75
C LEU A 362 21.90 5.41 -8.31
N ARG A 363 22.42 4.38 -7.63
CA ARG A 363 22.92 4.48 -6.24
C ARG A 363 23.90 5.65 -6.04
N ARG A 364 24.81 5.87 -6.99
CA ARG A 364 25.83 6.94 -6.89
C ARG A 364 25.26 8.35 -7.04
N VAL A 365 24.13 8.52 -7.75
CA VAL A 365 23.46 9.82 -7.85
C VAL A 365 22.45 9.99 -6.72
N VAL A 366 21.80 8.93 -6.25
CA VAL A 366 20.83 8.94 -5.14
C VAL A 366 21.50 9.02 -3.77
N PHE A 367 22.74 8.56 -3.63
CA PHE A 367 23.53 8.60 -2.40
C PHE A 367 24.95 9.15 -2.71
N PRO A 368 25.09 10.48 -2.86
CA PRO A 368 26.39 11.09 -3.16
C PRO A 368 27.39 10.77 -2.04
N MET A 369 28.65 10.52 -2.42
CA MET A 369 29.72 10.07 -1.50
C MET A 369 29.35 8.82 -0.67
N ASP A 370 28.46 7.97 -1.17
CA ASP A 370 27.91 6.79 -0.48
C ASP A 370 27.13 7.15 0.82
N LYS A 371 26.51 8.34 0.88
CA LYS A 371 25.72 8.83 2.04
C LYS A 371 24.30 9.30 1.66
N PRO A 372 23.38 9.38 2.64
CA PRO A 372 22.16 10.22 2.57
C PRO A 372 22.47 11.73 2.39
N TRP A 373 21.44 12.55 2.24
CA TRP A 373 21.52 13.95 1.81
C TRP A 373 21.62 14.91 3.01
N GLU A 374 22.76 15.56 3.17
CA GLU A 374 22.96 16.57 4.22
C GLU A 374 22.32 17.92 3.80
N ASN A 375 20.97 17.99 3.81
CA ASN A 375 20.08 19.17 3.71
C ASN A 375 20.23 20.13 2.51
N ASN A 376 20.92 19.73 1.44
CA ASN A 376 21.05 20.53 0.21
C ASN A 376 20.16 19.96 -0.92
N GLU A 377 19.14 20.72 -1.34
CA GLU A 377 18.25 20.30 -2.42
C GLU A 377 18.97 20.30 -3.79
N ASP A 378 19.11 19.11 -4.39
CA ASP A 378 19.72 18.93 -5.72
C ASP A 378 18.63 18.71 -6.78
N THR A 379 18.16 19.81 -7.36
CA THR A 379 17.18 19.81 -8.47
C THR A 379 17.67 19.10 -9.72
N THR A 380 18.98 18.82 -9.85
CA THR A 380 19.55 18.05 -10.97
C THR A 380 19.49 16.53 -10.74
N LEU A 381 19.13 16.06 -9.55
CA LEU A 381 18.98 14.64 -9.25
C LEU A 381 17.98 13.96 -10.19
N PHE A 382 16.83 14.61 -10.40
CA PHE A 382 15.78 14.19 -11.33
C PHE A 382 16.33 13.86 -12.72
N SER A 383 17.05 14.80 -13.34
CA SER A 383 17.49 14.67 -14.73
C SER A 383 18.60 13.63 -14.88
N ARG A 384 19.48 13.51 -13.87
CA ARG A 384 20.50 12.46 -13.80
C ARG A 384 19.88 11.07 -13.65
N MET A 385 18.88 10.89 -12.78
CA MET A 385 18.18 9.61 -12.64
C MET A 385 17.44 9.21 -13.91
N ARG A 386 16.68 10.14 -14.51
CA ARG A 386 15.95 9.94 -15.78
C ARG A 386 16.91 9.54 -16.91
N GLY A 387 18.02 10.25 -17.06
CA GLY A 387 19.04 9.94 -18.07
C GLY A 387 19.69 8.56 -17.86
N ILE A 388 19.90 8.13 -16.61
CA ILE A 388 20.42 6.79 -16.31
C ILE A 388 19.39 5.70 -16.68
N LEU A 389 18.10 5.91 -16.40
CA LEU A 389 17.04 4.95 -16.76
C LEU A 389 16.82 4.85 -18.27
N GLN A 390 16.84 5.99 -18.98
CA GLN A 390 16.73 6.04 -20.44
C GLN A 390 17.95 5.41 -21.14
N ALA A 391 19.16 5.63 -20.62
CA ALA A 391 20.35 4.96 -21.12
C ALA A 391 20.33 3.44 -20.84
N ALA A 392 19.73 3.01 -19.73
CA ALA A 392 19.54 1.60 -19.42
C ALA A 392 18.47 0.92 -20.30
N SER A 393 17.44 1.65 -20.74
CA SER A 393 16.35 1.06 -21.54
C SER A 393 16.76 0.77 -22.99
N VAL A 394 17.81 1.43 -23.49
CA VAL A 394 18.41 1.20 -24.83
C VAL A 394 19.65 0.30 -24.81
N ASP A 395 20.06 -0.22 -23.65
CA ASP A 395 21.20 -1.14 -23.53
C ASP A 395 20.86 -2.52 -24.14
N PRO A 396 21.67 -3.06 -25.08
CA PRO A 396 21.48 -4.40 -25.66
C PRO A 396 21.33 -5.51 -24.60
N GLU A 397 22.13 -5.49 -23.53
CA GLU A 397 22.11 -6.49 -22.46
C GLU A 397 20.80 -6.44 -21.65
N VAL A 398 20.17 -5.27 -21.59
CA VAL A 398 18.90 -5.03 -20.87
C VAL A 398 17.68 -5.28 -21.76
N SER A 399 17.75 -4.89 -23.03
CA SER A 399 16.70 -5.17 -24.01
C SER A 399 16.62 -6.67 -24.36
N GLY A 400 17.76 -7.38 -24.29
CA GLY A 400 17.84 -8.79 -24.69
C GLY A 400 17.92 -8.97 -26.21
N VAL A 401 18.17 -7.90 -26.96
CA VAL A 401 18.48 -7.95 -28.38
C VAL A 401 19.96 -8.32 -28.50
N GLN A 402 20.25 -9.59 -28.75
CA GLN A 402 21.60 -10.01 -29.15
C GLN A 402 21.96 -9.32 -30.48
N SER A 403 23.21 -8.84 -30.55
CA SER A 403 23.80 -8.17 -31.72
C SER A 403 24.15 -9.16 -32.83
#